data_AF-A0A8S4R8Q5-F1
#
_entry.id   AF-A0A8S4R8Q5-F1
#
_cell.length_a   1.000
_cell.length_b   1.000
_cell.length_c   1.000
_cell.angle_alpha   90.00
_cell.angle_beta   90.00
_cell.angle_gamma   90.00
#
_symmetry.space_group_name_H-M   'P 1'
#
loop_
_entity.id
_entity.type
_entity.pdbx_description
1 polymer ?
#
loop_
_entity_poly.entity_id
_entity_poly.type
_entity_poly.pdbx_seq_one_letter_code
_entity_poly.pdbx_strand_id
1 'polypeptide(L)'
;MALTYTVETVIANWNGNFPDYTLTAEDLKKPHAMMGALFKVFDRLGIDRDAILAPPPEAERNENVYFYWDLLPVINTTRVVNHLILVMPDYSMTNTIIQLIQPNINTSNSIILLLYNLMIFQEERMSHIAPYEEEIFSKTDKVKILKDKKNNLMELLNKQFAEKAERAGRLKNIDREMKQYEEELKQEKEAVAKDKQELEAIQKEFRQLDIILEQKKSHRDALVTEVSKKRALRVYDADDIKAQVEQAAQNVQDAEEKLNMLRTTLMQKDNSLKNLQSIKPNLDIANNLLYEIIKLSDSLRDYENGDAESKEGEQADLDAELSELEAQFAELSTARAEANRKRQEVSLRRQQERAKAQSDIRDAEDNDKKCAEKSKKAAKRVMELQELTAQYEKEKAVGLEELSNIKENFINGLKSIDEALLKKTLDAKEKIEARLRKRQG
;
A
#
# COMPACT_ATOMS: atom_id res chain seq x y z
N MET A 1 82.77 31.17 -29.68
CA MET A 1 84.09 30.50 -29.69
C MET A 1 83.80 29.05 -30.05
N ALA A 2 84.17 28.59 -31.25
CA ALA A 2 83.87 27.23 -31.67
C ALA A 2 84.74 26.25 -30.85
N LEU A 3 84.12 25.49 -29.96
CA LEU A 3 84.79 24.36 -29.29
C LEU A 3 85.21 23.38 -30.39
N THR A 4 86.50 23.31 -30.68
CA THR A 4 87.09 22.18 -31.40
C THR A 4 86.92 20.95 -30.52
N TYR A 5 85.95 20.10 -30.86
CA TYR A 5 85.77 18.81 -30.20
C TYR A 5 86.93 17.89 -30.59
N THR A 6 87.89 17.73 -29.69
CA THR A 6 88.93 16.70 -29.82
C THR A 6 88.46 15.39 -29.21
N VAL A 7 89.06 14.28 -29.62
CA VAL A 7 88.76 12.94 -29.09
C VAL A 7 88.89 12.90 -27.55
N GLU A 8 89.88 13.60 -27.01
CA GLU A 8 90.14 13.67 -25.57
C GLU A 8 89.02 14.40 -24.82
N THR A 9 88.41 15.42 -25.45
CA THR A 9 87.31 16.17 -24.84
C THR A 9 86.03 15.33 -24.80
N VAL A 10 85.76 14.55 -25.87
CA VAL A 10 84.63 13.62 -25.91
C VAL A 10 84.79 12.54 -24.85
N ILE A 11 85.99 11.96 -24.71
CA ILE A 11 86.28 10.94 -23.70
C ILE A 11 86.17 11.50 -22.29
N ALA A 12 86.70 12.71 -22.03
CA ALA A 12 86.59 13.34 -20.72
C ALA A 12 85.13 13.58 -20.31
N ASN A 13 84.32 14.09 -21.25
CA ASN A 13 82.89 14.31 -21.05
C ASN A 13 82.13 12.99 -20.86
N TRP A 14 82.46 11.96 -21.66
CA TRP A 14 81.91 10.61 -21.51
C TRP A 14 82.17 10.05 -20.11
N ASN A 15 83.44 10.06 -19.67
CA ASN A 15 83.85 9.49 -18.39
C ASN A 15 83.22 10.24 -17.20
N GLY A 16 82.91 11.52 -17.36
CA GLY A 16 82.15 12.30 -16.38
C GLY A 16 80.69 11.84 -16.24
N ASN A 17 80.04 11.46 -17.35
CA ASN A 17 78.64 11.03 -17.36
C ASN A 17 78.43 9.52 -17.15
N PHE A 18 79.43 8.70 -17.48
CA PHE A 18 79.43 7.24 -17.31
C PHE A 18 80.61 6.78 -16.45
N PRO A 19 80.62 7.09 -15.13
CA PRO A 19 81.72 6.70 -14.25
C PRO A 19 81.86 5.18 -14.09
N ASP A 20 80.78 4.43 -14.37
CA ASP A 20 80.72 2.97 -14.34
C ASP A 20 81.21 2.31 -15.64
N TYR A 21 81.45 3.09 -16.71
CA TYR A 21 81.96 2.59 -17.98
C TYR A 21 82.86 3.62 -18.67
N THR A 22 84.08 3.74 -18.15
CA THR A 22 85.06 4.70 -18.66
C THR A 22 85.72 4.23 -19.95
N LEU A 23 85.97 5.15 -20.88
CA LEU A 23 86.65 4.92 -22.14
C LEU A 23 88.05 5.56 -22.15
N THR A 24 88.95 4.95 -22.92
CA THR A 24 90.23 5.53 -23.33
C THR A 24 90.31 5.66 -24.85
N ALA A 25 91.29 6.41 -25.39
CA ALA A 25 91.45 6.58 -26.83
C ALA A 25 91.71 5.24 -27.57
N GLU A 26 92.36 4.28 -26.91
CA GLU A 26 92.58 2.94 -27.47
C GLU A 26 91.30 2.09 -27.49
N ASP A 27 90.37 2.34 -26.58
CA ASP A 27 89.10 1.62 -26.53
C ASP A 27 88.20 1.97 -27.71
N LEU A 28 88.35 3.16 -28.30
CA LEU A 28 87.66 3.55 -29.53
C LEU A 28 88.07 2.71 -30.75
N LYS A 29 89.15 1.93 -30.67
CA LYS A 29 89.56 0.97 -31.71
C LYS A 29 89.09 -0.46 -31.42
N LYS A 30 88.41 -0.70 -30.30
CA LYS A 30 87.99 -2.04 -29.87
C LYS A 30 86.47 -2.22 -30.07
N PRO A 31 86.04 -3.22 -30.86
CA PRO A 31 84.62 -3.51 -31.09
C PRO A 31 83.79 -3.66 -29.81
N HIS A 32 84.29 -4.43 -28.84
CA HIS A 32 83.60 -4.69 -27.58
C HIS A 32 83.41 -3.42 -26.74
N ALA A 33 84.42 -2.55 -26.72
CA ALA A 33 84.33 -1.31 -25.97
C ALA A 33 83.31 -0.35 -26.59
N MET A 34 83.31 -0.26 -27.93
CA MET A 34 82.31 0.49 -28.69
C MET A 34 80.89 -0.03 -28.48
N MET A 35 80.67 -1.34 -28.56
CA MET A 35 79.37 -1.94 -28.30
C MET A 35 78.88 -1.66 -26.88
N GLY A 36 79.75 -1.79 -25.87
CA GLY A 36 79.39 -1.47 -24.50
C GLY A 36 79.06 0.02 -24.30
N ALA A 37 79.79 0.92 -24.97
CA ALA A 37 79.48 2.35 -24.96
C ALA A 37 78.10 2.62 -25.58
N LEU A 38 77.81 2.04 -26.75
CA LEU A 38 76.51 2.19 -27.40
C LEU A 38 75.35 1.70 -26.52
N PHE A 39 75.53 0.57 -25.84
CA PHE A 39 74.51 0.08 -24.91
C PHE A 39 74.28 1.03 -23.73
N LYS A 40 75.32 1.71 -23.21
CA LYS A 40 75.12 2.72 -22.16
C LYS A 40 74.27 3.89 -22.63
N VAL A 41 74.44 4.32 -23.88
CA VAL A 41 73.58 5.36 -24.47
C VAL A 41 72.15 4.82 -24.66
N PHE A 42 72.00 3.59 -25.13
CA PHE A 42 70.68 2.98 -25.35
C PHE A 42 69.89 2.83 -24.04
N ASP A 43 70.54 2.38 -22.97
CA ASP A 43 69.90 2.27 -21.65
C ASP A 43 69.35 3.64 -21.20
N ARG A 44 70.11 4.73 -21.42
CA ARG A 44 69.72 6.10 -21.07
C ARG A 44 68.57 6.64 -21.94
N LEU A 45 68.53 6.25 -23.21
CA LEU A 45 67.45 6.58 -24.13
C LEU A 45 66.20 5.69 -23.96
N GLY A 46 66.23 4.71 -23.03
CA GLY A 46 65.14 3.77 -22.81
C GLY A 46 64.97 2.76 -23.94
N ILE A 47 66.02 2.49 -24.72
CA ILE A 47 66.01 1.49 -25.79
C ILE A 47 66.35 0.14 -25.16
N ASP A 48 65.43 -0.81 -25.32
CA ASP A 48 65.55 -2.15 -24.73
C ASP A 48 66.76 -2.92 -25.30
N ARG A 49 67.74 -3.19 -24.43
CA ARG A 49 68.94 -3.97 -24.77
C ARG A 49 68.59 -5.40 -25.14
N ASP A 50 67.61 -6.00 -24.47
CA ASP A 50 67.23 -7.39 -24.73
C ASP A 50 66.63 -7.51 -26.12
N ALA A 51 65.88 -6.51 -26.58
CA ALA A 51 65.38 -6.45 -27.95
C ALA A 51 66.50 -6.32 -29.00
N ILE A 52 67.62 -5.66 -28.69
CA ILE A 52 68.77 -5.55 -29.59
C ILE A 52 69.53 -6.88 -29.69
N LEU A 53 69.68 -7.56 -28.57
CA LEU A 53 70.35 -8.86 -28.50
C LEU A 53 69.46 -10.01 -28.95
N ALA A 54 68.14 -9.79 -29.01
CA ALA A 54 67.18 -10.81 -29.37
C ALA A 54 67.39 -11.28 -30.83
N PRO A 55 67.32 -12.59 -31.06
CA PRO A 55 67.23 -13.09 -32.42
C PRO A 55 65.90 -12.67 -33.06
N PRO A 56 65.84 -12.63 -34.40
CA PRO A 56 64.59 -12.34 -35.10
C PRO A 56 63.48 -13.34 -34.70
N PRO A 57 62.20 -12.97 -34.84
CA PRO A 57 61.07 -13.85 -34.53
C PRO A 57 61.19 -15.19 -35.26
N GLU A 58 60.73 -16.28 -34.64
CA GLU A 58 60.86 -17.63 -35.21
C GLU A 58 60.29 -17.75 -36.63
N ALA A 59 59.20 -17.02 -36.91
CA ALA A 59 58.57 -16.97 -38.23
C ALA A 59 59.46 -16.38 -39.34
N GLU A 60 60.48 -15.59 -38.99
CA GLU A 60 61.40 -14.93 -39.93
C GLU A 60 62.76 -15.64 -40.00
N ARG A 61 62.98 -16.68 -39.20
CA ARG A 61 64.24 -17.45 -39.20
C ARG A 61 64.28 -18.38 -40.41
N ASN A 62 65.30 -18.23 -41.24
CA ASN A 62 65.64 -19.19 -42.29
C ASN A 62 66.87 -20.01 -41.88
N GLU A 63 67.19 -21.06 -42.66
CA GLU A 63 68.33 -21.96 -42.41
C GLU A 63 69.67 -21.22 -42.28
N ASN A 64 69.81 -20.04 -42.89
CA ASN A 64 71.04 -19.26 -42.86
C ASN A 64 71.18 -18.35 -41.63
N VAL A 65 70.09 -18.05 -40.91
CA VAL A 65 70.12 -17.12 -39.76
C VAL A 65 71.06 -17.62 -38.66
N TYR A 66 71.14 -18.94 -38.46
CA TYR A 66 72.02 -19.55 -37.46
C TYR A 66 73.51 -19.30 -37.71
N PHE A 67 73.94 -19.14 -38.97
CA PHE A 67 75.35 -18.86 -39.31
C PHE A 67 75.78 -17.43 -38.99
N TYR A 68 74.82 -16.51 -38.80
CA TYR A 68 75.07 -15.10 -38.54
C TYR A 68 74.61 -14.66 -37.16
N TRP A 69 74.31 -15.62 -36.27
CA TRP A 69 73.73 -15.34 -34.96
C TRP A 69 74.60 -14.40 -34.11
N ASP A 70 75.92 -14.60 -34.15
CA ASP A 70 76.90 -13.78 -33.43
C ASP A 70 77.01 -12.35 -33.98
N LEU A 71 76.59 -12.13 -35.23
CA LEU A 71 76.58 -10.82 -35.86
C LEU A 71 75.26 -10.06 -35.63
N LEU A 72 74.20 -10.73 -35.19
CA LEU A 72 72.89 -10.11 -34.95
C LEU A 72 72.96 -8.91 -33.99
N PRO A 73 73.67 -8.96 -32.84
CA PRO A 73 73.82 -7.80 -31.97
C PRO A 73 74.43 -6.60 -32.70
N VAL A 74 75.45 -6.82 -33.53
CA VAL A 74 76.13 -5.74 -34.27
C VAL A 74 75.24 -5.19 -35.38
N ILE A 75 74.52 -6.05 -36.08
CA ILE A 75 73.54 -5.67 -37.12
C ILE A 75 72.42 -4.82 -36.50
N ASN A 76 71.84 -5.29 -35.39
CA ASN A 76 70.75 -4.61 -34.71
C ASN A 76 71.21 -3.27 -34.12
N THR A 77 72.37 -3.23 -33.47
CA THR A 77 72.96 -1.98 -33.00
C THR A 77 73.20 -1.01 -34.17
N THR A 78 73.72 -1.47 -35.30
CA THR A 78 73.90 -0.60 -36.49
C THR A 78 72.57 -0.03 -36.98
N ARG A 79 71.50 -0.84 -36.99
CA ARG A 79 70.15 -0.40 -37.36
C ARG A 79 69.60 0.65 -36.40
N VAL A 80 69.73 0.43 -35.09
CA VAL A 80 69.30 1.39 -34.06
C VAL A 80 70.05 2.70 -34.22
N VAL A 81 71.38 2.66 -34.34
CA VAL A 81 72.21 3.85 -34.55
C VAL A 81 71.76 4.60 -35.81
N ASN A 82 71.57 3.90 -36.93
CA ASN A 82 71.09 4.55 -38.16
C ASN A 82 69.69 5.16 -38.00
N HIS A 83 68.78 4.49 -37.30
CA HIS A 83 67.45 5.02 -37.04
C HIS A 83 67.48 6.30 -36.21
N LEU A 84 68.32 6.35 -35.16
CA LEU A 84 68.48 7.54 -34.33
C LEU A 84 69.08 8.72 -35.11
N ILE A 85 69.95 8.44 -36.07
CA ILE A 85 70.61 9.46 -36.90
C ILE A 85 69.70 9.94 -38.04
N LEU A 86 68.84 9.09 -38.59
CA LEU A 86 67.87 9.45 -39.64
C LEU A 86 66.91 10.57 -39.22
N VAL A 87 66.70 10.76 -37.91
CA VAL A 87 65.88 11.85 -37.37
C VAL A 87 66.61 13.21 -37.45
N MET A 88 67.92 13.23 -37.74
CA MET A 88 68.70 14.45 -37.91
C MET A 88 68.73 14.89 -39.38
N PRO A 89 68.13 16.04 -39.75
CA PRO A 89 67.93 16.44 -41.16
C PRO A 89 69.22 16.62 -41.98
N ASP A 90 70.33 16.94 -41.32
CA ASP A 90 71.59 17.33 -41.97
C ASP A 90 72.63 16.18 -42.05
N TYR A 91 72.31 14.99 -41.55
CA TYR A 91 73.24 13.85 -41.49
C TYR A 91 72.95 12.84 -42.61
N SER A 92 73.70 12.93 -43.73
CA SER A 92 73.54 12.05 -44.89
C SER A 92 74.36 10.75 -44.83
N MET A 93 75.12 10.53 -43.75
CA MET A 93 75.98 9.36 -43.57
C MET A 93 75.21 8.23 -42.90
N THR A 94 75.09 7.09 -43.60
CA THR A 94 74.60 5.83 -43.03
C THR A 94 75.77 5.07 -42.42
N ASN A 95 75.68 4.71 -41.14
CA ASN A 95 76.69 3.86 -40.53
C ASN A 95 76.57 2.43 -41.06
N THR A 96 77.71 1.80 -41.30
CA THR A 96 77.80 0.43 -41.79
C THR A 96 78.25 -0.50 -40.67
N ILE A 97 77.90 -1.78 -40.77
CA ILE A 97 78.27 -2.80 -39.78
C ILE A 97 79.80 -2.87 -39.59
N ILE A 98 80.58 -2.60 -40.65
CA ILE A 98 82.04 -2.60 -40.63
C ILE A 98 82.59 -1.61 -39.60
N GLN A 99 81.95 -0.45 -39.41
CA GLN A 99 82.41 0.56 -38.46
C GLN A 99 82.31 0.10 -37.00
N LEU A 100 81.50 -0.93 -36.71
CA LEU A 100 81.41 -1.54 -35.37
C LEU A 100 82.28 -2.80 -35.24
N ILE A 101 82.46 -3.57 -36.32
CA ILE A 101 83.33 -4.77 -36.32
C ILE A 101 84.82 -4.39 -36.40
N GLN A 102 85.14 -3.31 -37.12
CA GLN A 102 86.49 -2.79 -37.31
C GLN A 102 86.52 -1.27 -37.03
N PRO A 103 86.28 -0.87 -35.78
CA PRO A 103 86.24 0.53 -35.42
C PRO A 103 87.62 1.17 -35.54
N ASN A 104 87.65 2.40 -36.05
CA ASN A 104 88.80 3.28 -35.96
C ASN A 104 88.44 4.52 -35.12
N ILE A 105 89.47 5.21 -34.61
CA ILE A 105 89.27 6.37 -33.72
C ILE A 105 88.31 7.40 -34.30
N ASN A 106 88.42 7.71 -35.60
CA ASN A 106 87.62 8.78 -36.20
C ASN A 106 86.15 8.39 -36.28
N THR A 107 85.83 7.20 -36.82
CA THR A 107 84.45 6.73 -36.94
C THR A 107 83.81 6.52 -35.58
N SER A 108 84.54 5.92 -34.64
CA SER A 108 84.09 5.66 -33.29
C SER A 108 83.79 6.95 -32.53
N ASN A 109 84.70 7.92 -32.60
CA ASN A 109 84.52 9.22 -31.97
C ASN A 109 83.30 9.95 -32.56
N SER A 110 83.12 9.92 -33.88
CA SER A 110 81.94 10.53 -34.53
C SER A 110 80.63 9.88 -34.08
N ILE A 111 80.55 8.54 -34.03
CA ILE A 111 79.36 7.82 -33.60
C ILE A 111 79.04 8.13 -32.13
N ILE A 112 80.04 8.04 -31.25
CA ILE A 112 79.86 8.31 -29.81
C ILE A 112 79.46 9.75 -29.58
N LEU A 113 80.15 10.73 -30.19
CA LEU A 113 79.84 12.14 -30.01
C LEU A 113 78.40 12.46 -30.42
N LEU A 114 77.96 11.91 -31.55
CA LEU A 114 76.61 12.14 -32.06
C LEU A 114 75.53 11.58 -31.11
N LEU A 115 75.69 10.33 -30.69
CA LEU A 115 74.73 9.66 -29.81
C LEU A 115 74.75 10.23 -28.39
N TYR A 116 75.92 10.60 -27.89
CA TYR A 116 76.09 11.28 -26.61
C TYR A 116 75.39 12.64 -26.60
N ASN A 117 75.55 13.44 -27.66
CA ASN A 117 74.86 14.72 -27.78
C ASN A 117 73.35 14.54 -27.89
N LEU A 118 72.89 13.52 -28.64
CA LEU A 118 71.47 13.19 -28.72
C LEU A 118 70.90 12.85 -27.35
N MET A 119 71.60 12.01 -26.57
CA MET A 119 71.21 11.65 -25.21
C MET A 119 71.08 12.87 -24.30
N ILE A 120 72.10 13.73 -24.25
CA ILE A 120 72.06 14.95 -23.43
C ILE A 120 70.90 15.86 -23.85
N PHE A 121 70.71 16.07 -25.16
CA PHE A 121 69.61 16.86 -25.65
C PHE A 121 68.24 16.29 -25.24
N GLN A 122 68.09 14.96 -25.29
CA GLN A 122 66.87 14.28 -24.86
C GLN A 122 66.62 14.45 -23.36
N GLU A 123 67.64 14.27 -22.52
CA GLU A 123 67.54 14.48 -21.06
C GLU A 123 67.15 15.93 -20.73
N GLU A 124 67.73 16.93 -21.40
CA GLU A 124 67.38 18.34 -21.21
C GLU A 124 65.94 18.64 -21.64
N ARG A 125 65.48 18.08 -22.78
CA ARG A 125 64.10 18.24 -23.25
C ARG A 125 63.10 17.55 -22.32
N MET A 126 63.42 16.36 -21.84
CA MET A 126 62.58 15.64 -20.88
C MET A 126 62.46 16.40 -19.56
N SER A 127 63.54 17.02 -19.09
CA SER A 127 63.50 17.93 -17.92
C SER A 127 62.53 19.10 -18.11
N HIS A 128 62.43 19.66 -19.32
CA HIS A 128 61.47 20.73 -19.62
C HIS A 128 60.01 20.25 -19.72
N ILE A 129 59.78 18.99 -20.10
CA ILE A 129 58.44 18.42 -20.28
C ILE A 129 57.87 17.86 -18.96
N ALA A 130 58.72 17.32 -18.09
CA ALA A 130 58.33 16.65 -16.86
C ALA A 130 57.33 17.45 -15.98
N PRO A 131 57.47 18.78 -15.77
CA PRO A 131 56.49 19.54 -14.98
C PRO A 131 55.08 19.55 -15.60
N TYR A 132 54.98 19.56 -16.93
CA TYR A 132 53.70 19.55 -17.63
C TYR A 132 53.05 18.16 -17.57
N GLU A 133 53.86 17.11 -17.65
CA GLU A 133 53.42 15.73 -17.49
C GLU A 133 52.86 15.50 -16.07
N GLU A 134 53.57 15.94 -15.03
CA GLU A 134 53.09 15.92 -13.64
C GLU A 134 51.77 16.70 -13.47
N GLU A 135 51.65 17.88 -14.11
CA GLU A 135 50.40 18.64 -14.07
C GLU A 135 49.24 17.84 -14.70
N ILE A 136 49.44 17.25 -15.88
CA ILE A 136 48.43 16.47 -16.60
C ILE A 136 47.98 15.27 -15.76
N PHE A 137 48.90 14.53 -15.17
CA PHE A 137 48.56 13.40 -14.31
C PHE A 137 47.79 13.86 -13.06
N SER A 138 48.19 14.95 -12.42
CA SER A 138 47.47 15.50 -11.27
C SER A 138 46.04 15.95 -11.60
N LYS A 139 45.81 16.46 -12.83
CA LYS A 139 44.48 16.86 -13.31
C LYS A 139 43.62 15.64 -13.65
N THR A 140 44.23 14.56 -14.12
CA THR A 140 43.54 13.30 -14.44
C THR A 140 42.86 12.72 -13.20
N ASP A 141 43.53 12.74 -12.05
CA ASP A 141 42.94 12.31 -10.77
C ASP A 141 41.77 13.19 -10.34
N LYS A 142 41.89 14.52 -10.51
CA LYS A 142 40.79 15.46 -10.22
C LYS A 142 39.58 15.20 -11.12
N VAL A 143 39.80 14.90 -12.40
CA VAL A 143 38.71 14.56 -13.34
C VAL A 143 38.03 13.26 -12.92
N LYS A 144 38.79 12.25 -12.47
CA LYS A 144 38.24 10.99 -11.97
C LYS A 144 37.34 11.23 -10.75
N ILE A 145 37.80 11.98 -9.75
CA ILE A 145 37.01 12.34 -8.56
C ILE A 145 35.72 13.09 -8.95
N LEU A 146 35.80 14.05 -9.88
CA LEU A 146 34.63 14.79 -10.36
C LEU A 146 33.63 13.89 -11.11
N LYS A 147 34.13 12.93 -11.89
CA LYS A 147 33.29 11.95 -12.59
C LYS A 147 32.56 11.05 -11.60
N ASP A 148 33.23 10.58 -10.55
CA ASP A 148 32.62 9.76 -9.50
C ASP A 148 31.56 10.55 -8.73
N LYS A 149 31.85 11.82 -8.40
CA LYS A 149 30.87 12.72 -7.75
C LYS A 149 29.64 12.97 -8.63
N LYS A 150 29.83 13.17 -9.95
CA LYS A 150 28.72 13.28 -10.91
C LYS A 150 27.86 12.02 -10.91
N ASN A 151 28.48 10.84 -10.94
CA ASN A 151 27.76 9.57 -10.96
C ASN A 151 26.92 9.38 -9.68
N ASN A 152 27.51 9.65 -8.51
CA ASN A 152 26.79 9.60 -7.24
C ASN A 152 25.59 10.56 -7.19
N LEU A 153 25.76 11.79 -7.71
CA LEU A 153 24.66 12.75 -7.81
C LEU A 153 23.55 12.27 -8.75
N MET A 154 23.90 11.64 -9.88
CA MET A 154 22.91 11.06 -10.80
C MET A 154 22.14 9.92 -10.15
N GLU A 155 22.80 9.05 -9.37
CA GLU A 155 22.11 8.00 -8.62
C GLU A 155 21.16 8.57 -7.57
N LEU A 156 21.58 9.59 -6.83
CA LEU A 156 20.75 10.25 -5.83
C LEU A 156 19.51 10.89 -6.49
N LEU A 157 19.71 11.54 -7.64
CA LEU A 157 18.63 12.16 -8.41
C LEU A 157 17.63 11.10 -8.91
N ASN A 158 18.12 9.97 -9.42
CA ASN A 158 17.28 8.86 -9.86
C ASN A 158 16.45 8.28 -8.70
N LYS A 159 17.05 8.14 -7.50
CA LYS A 159 16.32 7.72 -6.30
C LYS A 159 15.20 8.72 -5.94
N GLN A 160 15.49 10.02 -5.95
CA GLN A 160 14.46 11.04 -5.70
C GLN A 160 13.32 11.01 -6.72
N PHE A 161 13.63 10.77 -8.00
CA PHE A 161 12.58 10.61 -9.02
C PHE A 161 11.70 9.38 -8.77
N ALA A 162 12.30 8.25 -8.39
CA ALA A 162 11.55 7.04 -8.05
C ALA A 162 10.64 7.26 -6.82
N GLU A 163 11.17 7.85 -5.75
CA GLU A 163 10.39 8.18 -4.55
C GLU A 163 9.24 9.16 -4.84
N LYS A 164 9.48 10.15 -5.72
CA LYS A 164 8.43 11.09 -6.15
C LYS A 164 7.34 10.38 -6.95
N ALA A 165 7.70 9.43 -7.82
CA ALA A 165 6.73 8.62 -8.56
C ALA A 165 5.91 7.72 -7.61
N GLU A 166 6.54 7.07 -6.64
CA GLU A 166 5.85 6.29 -5.61
C GLU A 166 4.91 7.15 -4.76
N ARG A 167 5.34 8.36 -4.37
CA ARG A 167 4.50 9.31 -3.64
C ARG A 167 3.30 9.74 -4.47
N ALA A 168 3.47 10.01 -5.77
CA ALA A 168 2.36 10.33 -6.66
C ALA A 168 1.37 9.15 -6.78
N GLY A 169 1.89 7.91 -6.87
CA GLY A 169 1.07 6.70 -6.84
C GLY A 169 0.25 6.56 -5.54
N ARG A 170 0.89 6.76 -4.38
CA ARG A 170 0.20 6.75 -3.08
C ARG A 170 -0.88 7.82 -2.98
N LEU A 171 -0.60 9.05 -3.43
CA LEU A 171 -1.59 10.12 -3.44
C LEU A 171 -2.79 9.80 -4.34
N LYS A 172 -2.57 9.17 -5.49
CA LYS A 172 -3.67 8.75 -6.38
C LYS A 172 -4.55 7.68 -5.74
N ASN A 173 -3.97 6.77 -4.98
CA ASN A 173 -4.74 5.76 -4.24
C ASN A 173 -5.57 6.41 -3.13
N ILE A 174 -4.97 7.32 -2.35
CA ILE A 174 -5.69 8.07 -1.31
C ILE A 174 -6.85 8.88 -1.92
N ASP A 175 -6.64 9.56 -3.06
CA ASP A 175 -7.71 10.29 -3.75
C ASP A 175 -8.85 9.37 -4.20
N ARG A 176 -8.53 8.15 -4.64
CA ARG A 176 -9.54 7.15 -4.99
C ARG A 176 -10.31 6.66 -3.76
N GLU A 177 -9.63 6.34 -2.67
CA GLU A 177 -10.25 5.91 -1.41
C GLU A 177 -11.13 7.02 -0.84
N MET A 178 -10.67 8.28 -0.84
CA MET A 178 -11.47 9.43 -0.43
C MET A 178 -12.77 9.53 -1.23
N LYS A 179 -12.73 9.38 -2.55
CA LYS A 179 -13.93 9.40 -3.39
C LYS A 179 -14.89 8.25 -3.08
N GLN A 180 -14.36 7.07 -2.74
CA GLN A 180 -15.19 5.95 -2.32
C GLN A 180 -15.87 6.25 -0.99
N TYR A 181 -15.14 6.75 0.01
CA TYR A 181 -15.71 7.14 1.30
C TYR A 181 -16.71 8.29 1.18
N GLU A 182 -16.49 9.25 0.29
CA GLU A 182 -17.45 10.33 0.01
C GLU A 182 -18.77 9.78 -0.56
N GLU A 183 -18.70 8.80 -1.45
CA GLU A 183 -19.89 8.14 -2.00
C GLU A 183 -20.60 7.26 -0.97
N GLU A 184 -19.86 6.50 -0.16
CA GLU A 184 -20.40 5.73 0.97
C GLU A 184 -21.11 6.63 1.97
N LEU A 185 -20.49 7.76 2.35
CA LEU A 185 -21.08 8.75 3.24
C LEU A 185 -22.36 9.36 2.65
N LYS A 186 -22.41 9.56 1.34
CA LYS A 186 -23.60 10.05 0.65
C LYS A 186 -24.73 9.01 0.71
N GLN A 187 -24.43 7.74 0.44
CA GLN A 187 -25.41 6.65 0.55
C GLN A 187 -25.94 6.49 1.98
N GLU A 188 -25.07 6.58 2.98
CA GLU A 188 -25.47 6.52 4.39
C GLU A 188 -26.38 7.70 4.77
N LYS A 189 -26.07 8.92 4.31
CA LYS A 189 -26.95 10.09 4.51
C LYS A 189 -28.32 9.91 3.85
N GLU A 190 -28.35 9.36 2.64
CA GLU A 190 -29.60 9.06 1.94
C GLU A 190 -30.43 8.00 2.68
N ALA A 191 -29.78 6.94 3.20
CA ALA A 191 -30.43 5.93 4.04
C ALA A 191 -30.98 6.53 5.34
N VAL A 192 -30.19 7.33 6.06
CA VAL A 192 -30.64 8.02 7.28
C VAL A 192 -31.80 8.97 7.00
N ALA A 193 -31.78 9.67 5.87
CA ALA A 193 -32.90 10.53 5.47
C ALA A 193 -34.19 9.74 5.23
N LYS A 194 -34.07 8.55 4.62
CA LYS A 194 -35.19 7.63 4.42
C LYS A 194 -35.72 7.10 5.74
N ASP A 195 -34.85 6.59 6.61
CA ASP A 195 -35.23 6.10 7.95
C ASP A 195 -35.92 7.20 8.77
N LYS A 196 -35.44 8.45 8.66
CA LYS A 196 -36.08 9.59 9.31
C LYS A 196 -37.49 9.84 8.77
N GLN A 197 -37.70 9.75 7.46
CA GLN A 197 -39.04 9.89 6.87
C GLN A 197 -39.99 8.77 7.33
N GLU A 198 -39.50 7.53 7.38
CA GLU A 198 -40.25 6.37 7.89
C GLU A 198 -40.62 6.58 9.37
N LEU A 199 -39.67 7.05 10.20
CA LEU A 199 -39.93 7.36 11.61
C LEU A 199 -40.95 8.50 11.77
N GLU A 200 -40.87 9.55 10.96
CA GLU A 200 -41.85 10.65 10.98
C GLU A 200 -43.26 10.16 10.58
N ALA A 201 -43.37 9.22 9.65
CA ALA A 201 -44.63 8.59 9.28
C ALA A 201 -45.22 7.78 10.45
N ILE A 202 -44.42 6.92 11.07
CA ILE A 202 -44.81 6.14 12.26
C ILE A 202 -45.24 7.07 13.40
N GLN A 203 -44.51 8.15 13.65
CA GLN A 203 -44.87 9.13 14.67
C GLN A 203 -46.22 9.81 14.38
N LYS A 204 -46.55 10.09 13.11
CA LYS A 204 -47.86 10.62 12.73
C LYS A 204 -48.97 9.61 12.97
N GLU A 205 -48.76 8.35 12.59
CA GLU A 205 -49.71 7.26 12.87
C GLU A 205 -49.94 7.10 14.38
N PHE A 206 -48.87 7.14 15.18
CA PHE A 206 -48.96 7.05 16.64
C PHE A 206 -49.78 8.20 17.22
N ARG A 207 -49.56 9.44 16.78
CA ARG A 207 -50.37 10.60 17.19
C ARG A 207 -51.84 10.46 16.81
N GLN A 208 -52.14 9.90 15.64
CA GLN A 208 -53.52 9.65 15.22
C GLN A 208 -54.17 8.59 16.11
N LEU A 209 -53.46 7.51 16.44
CA LEU A 209 -53.92 6.48 17.37
C LEU A 209 -54.18 7.06 18.76
N ASP A 210 -53.31 7.95 19.28
CA ASP A 210 -53.51 8.63 20.55
C ASP A 210 -54.81 9.46 20.56
N ILE A 211 -55.07 10.22 19.48
CA ILE A 211 -56.32 10.99 19.32
C ILE A 211 -57.53 10.06 19.33
N ILE A 212 -57.48 8.96 18.57
CA ILE A 212 -58.57 7.97 18.53
C ILE A 212 -58.79 7.35 19.91
N LEU A 213 -57.71 7.00 20.61
CA LEU A 213 -57.76 6.40 21.94
C LEU A 213 -58.41 7.37 22.95
N GLU A 214 -58.07 8.65 22.89
CA GLU A 214 -58.66 9.68 23.75
C GLU A 214 -60.14 9.92 23.42
N GLN A 215 -60.51 9.92 22.14
CA GLN A 215 -61.92 9.94 21.73
C GLN A 215 -62.67 8.73 22.28
N LYS A 216 -62.10 7.52 22.20
CA LYS A 216 -62.74 6.30 22.70
C LYS A 216 -62.87 6.30 24.22
N LYS A 217 -61.89 6.83 24.97
CA LYS A 217 -62.02 7.05 26.42
C LYS A 217 -63.17 8.01 26.74
N SER A 218 -63.24 9.14 26.04
CA SER A 218 -64.35 10.10 26.23
C SER A 218 -65.72 9.47 25.95
N HIS A 219 -65.84 8.69 24.86
CA HIS A 219 -67.08 7.94 24.57
C HIS A 219 -67.42 6.92 25.66
N ARG A 220 -66.41 6.18 26.15
CA ARG A 220 -66.59 5.24 27.27
C ARG A 220 -67.10 5.97 28.51
N ASP A 221 -66.50 7.10 28.86
CA ASP A 221 -66.87 7.86 30.05
C ASP A 221 -68.28 8.48 29.92
N ALA A 222 -68.66 8.92 28.72
CA ALA A 222 -70.02 9.34 28.39
C ALA A 222 -71.02 8.19 28.55
N LEU A 223 -70.73 7.00 28.02
CA LEU A 223 -71.55 5.81 28.16
C LEU A 223 -71.70 5.39 29.63
N VAL A 224 -70.61 5.43 30.41
CA VAL A 224 -70.64 5.15 31.85
C VAL A 224 -71.58 6.13 32.58
N THR A 225 -71.52 7.41 32.23
CA THR A 225 -72.41 8.45 32.78
C THR A 225 -73.87 8.24 32.37
N GLU A 226 -74.13 7.80 31.15
CA GLU A 226 -75.50 7.49 30.72
C GLU A 226 -76.04 6.23 31.40
N VAL A 227 -75.20 5.21 31.59
CA VAL A 227 -75.55 4.00 32.35
C VAL A 227 -75.85 4.35 33.80
N SER A 228 -75.07 5.21 34.45
CA SER A 228 -75.34 5.65 35.82
C SER A 228 -76.64 6.44 35.91
N LYS A 229 -76.92 7.34 34.95
CA LYS A 229 -78.19 8.07 34.85
C LYS A 229 -79.38 7.13 34.67
N LYS A 230 -79.30 6.14 33.77
CA LYS A 230 -80.36 5.13 33.57
C LYS A 230 -80.55 4.23 34.78
N ARG A 231 -79.49 3.94 35.54
CA ARG A 231 -79.60 3.23 36.83
C ARG A 231 -80.32 4.08 37.87
N ALA A 232 -79.99 5.37 37.97
CA ALA A 232 -80.68 6.29 38.88
C ALA A 232 -82.17 6.47 38.55
N LEU A 233 -82.51 6.60 37.26
CA LEU A 233 -83.90 6.65 36.80
C LEU A 233 -84.66 5.37 37.14
N ARG A 234 -84.05 4.19 37.00
CA ARG A 234 -84.66 2.93 37.43
C ARG A 234 -84.96 2.86 38.94
N VAL A 235 -84.15 3.51 39.77
CA VAL A 235 -84.43 3.62 41.22
C VAL A 235 -85.63 4.52 41.45
N TYR A 236 -85.71 5.64 40.72
CA TYR A 236 -86.86 6.56 40.77
C TYR A 236 -88.16 5.88 40.31
N ASP A 237 -88.13 5.14 39.20
CA ASP A 237 -89.28 4.38 38.70
C ASP A 237 -89.70 3.28 39.69
N ALA A 238 -88.74 2.65 40.38
CA ALA A 238 -89.04 1.64 41.41
C ALA A 238 -89.71 2.25 42.64
N ASP A 239 -89.31 3.45 43.06
CA ASP A 239 -89.94 4.17 44.16
C ASP A 239 -91.35 4.69 43.77
N ASP A 240 -91.55 5.15 42.53
CA ASP A 240 -92.87 5.52 42.00
C ASP A 240 -93.81 4.30 41.89
N ILE A 241 -93.30 3.15 41.44
CA ILE A 241 -94.06 1.89 41.43
C ILE A 241 -94.42 1.49 42.86
N LYS A 242 -93.51 1.66 43.82
CA LYS A 242 -93.76 1.33 45.23
C LYS A 242 -94.84 2.24 45.84
N ALA A 243 -94.81 3.54 45.53
CA ALA A 243 -95.85 4.49 45.93
C ALA A 243 -97.22 4.16 45.31
N GLN A 244 -97.25 3.75 44.03
CA GLN A 244 -98.49 3.29 43.38
C GLN A 244 -99.03 1.99 44.00
N VAL A 245 -98.14 1.07 44.39
CA VAL A 245 -98.52 -0.17 45.08
C VAL A 245 -99.05 0.12 46.49
N GLU A 246 -98.45 1.06 47.24
CA GLU A 246 -98.97 1.48 48.55
C GLU A 246 -100.33 2.19 48.43
N GLN A 247 -100.53 3.04 47.41
CA GLN A 247 -101.82 3.68 47.16
C GLN A 247 -102.89 2.66 46.73
N ALA A 248 -102.52 1.66 45.92
CA ALA A 248 -103.43 0.56 45.57
C ALA A 248 -103.77 -0.30 46.80
N ALA A 249 -102.81 -0.59 47.68
CA ALA A 249 -103.04 -1.31 48.93
C ALA A 249 -103.98 -0.54 49.88
N GLN A 250 -103.79 0.79 50.01
CA GLN A 250 -104.67 1.64 50.80
C GLN A 250 -106.10 1.68 50.24
N ASN A 251 -106.25 1.76 48.92
CA ASN A 251 -107.56 1.69 48.27
C ASN A 251 -108.26 0.34 48.48
N VAL A 252 -107.50 -0.76 48.50
CA VAL A 252 -108.03 -2.11 48.80
C VAL A 252 -108.47 -2.18 50.27
N GLN A 253 -107.70 -1.63 51.20
CA GLN A 253 -108.07 -1.57 52.61
C GLN A 253 -109.34 -0.74 52.85
N ASP A 254 -109.46 0.43 52.23
CA ASP A 254 -110.67 1.26 52.28
C ASP A 254 -111.90 0.54 51.66
N ALA A 255 -111.67 -0.26 50.62
CA ALA A 255 -112.71 -1.10 50.01
C ALA A 255 -113.10 -2.26 50.92
N GLU A 256 -112.16 -2.91 51.62
CA GLU A 256 -112.42 -3.94 52.62
C GLU A 256 -113.20 -3.40 53.82
N GLU A 257 -112.90 -2.18 54.29
CA GLU A 257 -113.67 -1.52 55.35
C GLU A 257 -115.12 -1.24 54.93
N LYS A 258 -115.33 -0.77 53.69
CA LYS A 258 -116.68 -0.63 53.11
C LYS A 258 -117.39 -1.98 52.93
N LEU A 259 -116.67 -3.03 52.57
CA LEU A 259 -117.21 -4.39 52.43
C LEU A 259 -117.60 -4.97 53.80
N ASN A 260 -116.83 -4.67 54.86
CA ASN A 260 -117.20 -5.01 56.23
C ASN A 260 -118.42 -4.23 56.73
N MET A 261 -118.55 -2.94 56.41
CA MET A 261 -119.79 -2.18 56.70
C MET A 261 -121.00 -2.77 55.97
N LEU A 262 -120.84 -3.17 54.70
CA LEU A 262 -121.89 -3.83 53.92
C LEU A 262 -122.23 -5.24 54.44
N ARG A 263 -121.25 -6.05 54.87
CA ARG A 263 -121.48 -7.34 55.54
C ARG A 263 -122.24 -7.19 56.86
N THR A 264 -121.94 -6.14 57.63
CA THR A 264 -122.65 -5.84 58.88
C THR A 264 -124.10 -5.42 58.60
N THR A 265 -124.35 -4.72 57.50
CA THR A 265 -125.70 -4.33 57.03
C THR A 265 -126.48 -5.52 56.45
N LEU A 266 -125.79 -6.45 55.78
CA LEU A 266 -126.37 -7.68 55.23
C LEU A 266 -126.78 -8.66 56.35
N MET A 267 -125.97 -8.79 57.40
CA MET A 267 -126.25 -9.65 58.57
C MET A 267 -127.42 -9.13 59.42
N GLN A 268 -127.73 -7.83 59.37
CA GLN A 268 -128.95 -7.24 59.94
C GLN A 268 -130.21 -7.46 59.07
N LYS A 269 -130.06 -7.71 57.77
CA LYS A 269 -131.18 -7.98 56.83
C LYS A 269 -131.50 -9.47 56.70
N ASP A 270 -130.53 -10.35 56.88
CA ASP A 270 -130.69 -11.82 56.76
C ASP A 270 -131.41 -12.46 57.98
N ASN A 271 -131.40 -11.81 59.14
CA ASN A 271 -132.18 -12.23 60.33
C ASN A 271 -133.67 -11.88 60.27
N SER A 272 -134.10 -11.06 59.31
CA SER A 272 -135.52 -10.70 59.08
C SER A 272 -136.19 -11.55 58.00
N LEU A 273 -135.46 -12.45 57.33
CA LEU A 273 -135.93 -13.20 56.15
C LEU A 273 -135.94 -14.73 56.33
N LYS A 274 -136.08 -15.21 57.58
CA LYS A 274 -136.10 -16.64 57.94
C LYS A 274 -137.40 -17.09 58.63
N ASN A 275 -138.55 -16.53 58.23
CA ASN A 275 -139.86 -16.98 58.70
C ASN A 275 -141.02 -16.76 57.70
N LEU A 276 -140.87 -17.25 56.46
CA LEU A 276 -141.99 -17.78 55.66
C LEU A 276 -141.46 -18.52 54.42
N GLN A 277 -141.55 -19.85 54.52
CA GLN A 277 -141.26 -20.83 53.48
C GLN A 277 -142.42 -20.96 52.47
N SER A 278 -142.09 -21.63 51.35
CA SER A 278 -142.94 -22.38 50.41
C SER A 278 -143.63 -21.53 49.31
N ILE A 279 -143.50 -21.82 48.00
CA ILE A 279 -143.78 -23.02 47.16
C ILE A 279 -143.05 -22.79 45.79
N LYS A 280 -142.17 -23.63 45.18
CA LYS A 280 -142.29 -24.89 44.36
C LYS A 280 -143.29 -24.85 43.15
N PRO A 281 -143.15 -25.64 42.06
CA PRO A 281 -142.41 -25.36 40.80
C PRO A 281 -143.22 -25.62 39.49
N ASN A 282 -142.61 -25.38 38.30
CA ASN A 282 -142.63 -26.19 37.05
C ASN A 282 -141.74 -25.50 35.98
N LEU A 283 -140.65 -26.10 35.46
CA LEU A 283 -140.54 -27.09 34.34
C LEU A 283 -141.06 -26.48 33.01
N ASP A 284 -140.45 -26.54 31.82
CA ASP A 284 -139.34 -27.31 31.24
C ASP A 284 -139.13 -26.80 29.79
N ILE A 285 -137.91 -26.52 29.31
CA ILE A 285 -137.00 -27.37 28.52
C ILE A 285 -136.87 -26.91 27.05
N ALA A 286 -135.60 -26.73 26.69
CA ALA A 286 -134.94 -26.96 25.40
C ALA A 286 -135.76 -26.81 24.10
N ASN A 287 -135.36 -25.82 23.31
CA ASN A 287 -135.50 -25.89 21.86
C ASN A 287 -134.25 -25.30 21.19
N ASN A 288 -133.31 -26.21 20.95
CA ASN A 288 -132.42 -26.20 19.79
C ASN A 288 -131.16 -25.33 19.84
N LEU A 289 -130.12 -25.97 20.34
CA LEU A 289 -128.81 -25.92 19.71
C LEU A 289 -128.91 -26.23 18.22
N LEU A 290 -128.12 -25.47 17.47
CA LEU A 290 -127.56 -25.77 16.16
C LEU A 290 -128.53 -25.82 14.97
N TYR A 291 -128.06 -25.20 13.90
CA TYR A 291 -128.71 -25.02 12.60
C TYR A 291 -129.85 -24.02 12.64
N GLU A 292 -129.51 -22.78 12.34
CA GLU A 292 -129.82 -22.28 11.00
C GLU A 292 -129.06 -20.96 10.83
N ILE A 293 -127.99 -20.97 10.06
CA ILE A 293 -127.99 -20.89 8.60
C ILE A 293 -127.50 -19.47 8.28
N ILE A 294 -126.35 -19.44 7.61
CA ILE A 294 -126.17 -18.67 6.38
C ILE A 294 -126.58 -17.20 6.49
N LYS A 295 -125.57 -16.34 6.65
CA LYS A 295 -125.37 -15.12 5.84
C LYS A 295 -124.33 -14.26 6.56
N LEU A 296 -123.13 -14.09 6.06
CA LEU A 296 -122.73 -13.77 4.69
C LEU A 296 -121.32 -14.37 4.48
N SER A 297 -121.03 -15.18 3.47
CA SER A 297 -121.07 -14.93 2.01
C SER A 297 -120.28 -13.68 1.62
N ASP A 298 -119.22 -13.94 0.85
CA ASP A 298 -118.60 -13.09 -0.16
C ASP A 298 -117.70 -11.97 0.36
N SER A 299 -116.38 -12.11 0.24
CA SER A 299 -115.68 -12.07 -1.05
C SER A 299 -114.39 -12.91 -0.94
N LEU A 300 -114.14 -14.00 -1.68
CA LEU A 300 -113.77 -14.06 -3.11
C LEU A 300 -112.90 -12.85 -3.51
N ARG A 301 -111.75 -12.94 -4.16
CA ARG A 301 -110.89 -13.96 -4.75
C ARG A 301 -109.76 -13.13 -5.39
N ASP A 302 -108.69 -13.80 -5.82
CA ASP A 302 -107.74 -13.39 -6.88
C ASP A 302 -106.31 -13.29 -6.33
N TYR A 303 -105.32 -14.07 -6.77
CA TYR A 303 -105.29 -15.18 -7.72
C TYR A 303 -104.10 -16.05 -7.34
N GLU A 304 -104.26 -17.33 -7.60
CA GLU A 304 -103.26 -18.38 -7.53
C GLU A 304 -103.07 -18.90 -8.96
N ASN A 305 -101.86 -19.42 -9.24
CA ASN A 305 -101.55 -20.58 -10.10
C ASN A 305 -100.98 -20.44 -11.52
N GLY A 306 -100.08 -21.42 -11.77
CA GLY A 306 -99.60 -21.93 -13.07
C GLY A 306 -98.08 -21.82 -13.17
N ASP A 307 -97.23 -22.81 -12.85
CA ASP A 307 -97.13 -24.25 -13.14
C ASP A 307 -96.57 -24.62 -14.53
N ALA A 308 -95.65 -25.59 -14.50
CA ALA A 308 -95.09 -26.50 -15.52
C ALA A 308 -94.03 -26.08 -16.58
N GLU A 309 -92.83 -26.70 -16.40
CA GLU A 309 -91.89 -27.37 -17.32
C GLU A 309 -91.34 -26.70 -18.61
N SER A 310 -89.99 -26.70 -18.77
CA SER A 310 -89.32 -27.17 -20.01
C SER A 310 -87.79 -27.29 -19.85
N LYS A 311 -87.21 -28.34 -20.46
CA LYS A 311 -85.77 -28.69 -20.51
C LYS A 311 -85.01 -27.76 -21.47
N GLU A 312 -84.00 -27.02 -21.00
CA GLU A 312 -82.93 -26.44 -21.83
C GLU A 312 -81.78 -25.78 -21.00
N GLY A 313 -81.37 -26.38 -19.87
CA GLY A 313 -80.36 -25.78 -18.97
C GLY A 313 -79.02 -26.52 -18.91
N GLU A 314 -79.03 -27.85 -18.93
CA GLU A 314 -77.85 -28.64 -18.54
C GLU A 314 -76.69 -28.60 -19.55
N GLN A 315 -76.94 -28.32 -20.83
CA GLN A 315 -75.87 -28.30 -21.84
C GLN A 315 -75.12 -26.96 -21.89
N ALA A 316 -75.78 -25.84 -21.60
CA ALA A 316 -75.14 -24.54 -21.49
C ALA A 316 -74.27 -24.43 -20.23
N ASP A 317 -74.72 -25.03 -19.13
CA ASP A 317 -73.95 -25.09 -17.88
C ASP A 317 -72.70 -25.98 -18.05
N LEU A 318 -72.80 -27.11 -18.75
CA LEU A 318 -71.65 -27.98 -19.04
C LEU A 318 -70.63 -27.35 -20.01
N ASP A 319 -71.08 -26.60 -21.03
CA ASP A 319 -70.17 -25.89 -21.94
C ASP A 319 -69.47 -24.71 -21.23
N ALA A 320 -70.17 -24.03 -20.31
CA ALA A 320 -69.57 -22.99 -19.46
C ALA A 320 -68.53 -23.57 -18.49
N GLU A 321 -68.83 -24.70 -17.84
CA GLU A 321 -67.88 -25.42 -16.98
C GLU A 321 -66.66 -25.91 -17.77
N LEU A 322 -66.85 -26.42 -19.00
CA LEU A 322 -65.75 -26.82 -19.89
C LEU A 322 -64.87 -25.63 -20.28
N SER A 323 -65.48 -24.49 -20.65
CA SER A 323 -64.74 -23.28 -20.99
C SER A 323 -63.97 -22.70 -19.78
N GLU A 324 -64.53 -22.81 -18.58
CA GLU A 324 -63.86 -22.40 -17.34
C GLU A 324 -62.70 -23.34 -17.01
N LEU A 325 -62.87 -24.65 -17.20
CA LEU A 325 -61.80 -25.64 -17.01
C LEU A 325 -60.65 -25.45 -18.02
N GLU A 326 -60.97 -25.13 -19.27
CA GLU A 326 -59.97 -24.82 -20.30
C GLU A 326 -59.21 -23.53 -19.99
N ALA A 327 -59.90 -22.50 -19.48
CA ALA A 327 -59.25 -21.27 -19.00
C ALA A 327 -58.31 -21.53 -17.82
N GLN A 328 -58.76 -22.31 -16.82
CA GLN A 328 -57.93 -22.72 -15.69
C GLN A 328 -56.73 -23.58 -16.12
N PHE A 329 -56.88 -24.44 -17.14
CA PHE A 329 -55.78 -25.21 -17.70
C PHE A 329 -54.76 -24.32 -18.43
N ALA A 330 -55.24 -23.32 -19.19
CA ALA A 330 -54.37 -22.34 -19.83
C ALA A 330 -53.58 -21.51 -18.81
N GLU A 331 -54.21 -21.06 -17.73
CA GLU A 331 -53.57 -20.36 -16.61
C GLU A 331 -52.55 -21.24 -15.87
N LEU A 332 -52.87 -22.52 -15.63
CA LEU A 332 -51.92 -23.46 -15.04
C LEU A 332 -50.71 -23.73 -15.95
N SER A 333 -50.94 -23.81 -17.26
CA SER A 333 -49.87 -24.02 -18.25
C SER A 333 -48.93 -22.81 -18.31
N THR A 334 -49.47 -21.59 -18.31
CA THR A 334 -48.67 -20.35 -18.30
C THR A 334 -47.93 -20.19 -16.97
N ALA A 335 -48.58 -20.42 -15.83
CA ALA A 335 -47.95 -20.40 -14.51
C ALA A 335 -46.80 -21.42 -14.40
N ARG A 336 -46.96 -22.61 -14.99
CA ARG A 336 -45.91 -23.64 -15.04
C ARG A 336 -44.74 -23.23 -15.93
N ALA A 337 -45.01 -22.60 -17.08
CA ALA A 337 -43.98 -22.07 -17.97
C ALA A 337 -43.18 -20.94 -17.28
N GLU A 338 -43.85 -20.02 -16.59
CA GLU A 338 -43.19 -18.96 -15.82
C GLU A 338 -42.37 -19.51 -14.66
N ALA A 339 -42.89 -20.50 -13.92
CA ALA A 339 -42.15 -21.15 -12.84
C ALA A 339 -40.88 -21.85 -13.36
N ASN A 340 -40.97 -22.51 -14.53
CA ASN A 340 -39.81 -23.11 -15.19
C ASN A 340 -38.79 -22.06 -15.63
N ARG A 341 -39.23 -20.93 -16.20
CA ARG A 341 -38.35 -19.83 -16.59
C ARG A 341 -37.62 -19.24 -15.39
N LYS A 342 -38.34 -18.97 -14.28
CA LYS A 342 -37.76 -18.49 -13.02
C LYS A 342 -36.72 -19.48 -12.46
N ARG A 343 -36.98 -20.78 -12.51
CA ARG A 343 -36.01 -21.81 -12.08
C ARG A 343 -34.74 -21.80 -12.94
N GLN A 344 -34.87 -21.65 -14.26
CA GLN A 344 -33.72 -21.55 -15.17
C GLN A 344 -32.90 -20.28 -14.91
N GLU A 345 -33.55 -19.13 -14.74
CA GLU A 345 -32.89 -17.86 -14.40
C GLU A 345 -32.14 -17.95 -13.06
N VAL A 346 -32.74 -18.54 -12.02
CA VAL A 346 -32.08 -18.76 -10.72
C VAL A 346 -30.90 -19.72 -10.84
N SER A 347 -31.02 -20.78 -11.63
CA SER A 347 -29.92 -21.72 -11.87
C SER A 347 -28.74 -21.04 -12.57
N LEU A 348 -29.01 -20.20 -13.57
CA LEU A 348 -27.98 -19.45 -14.30
C LEU A 348 -27.29 -18.43 -13.38
N ARG A 349 -28.06 -17.69 -12.57
CA ARG A 349 -27.50 -16.76 -11.57
C ARG A 349 -26.59 -17.48 -10.58
N ARG A 350 -27.01 -18.62 -10.03
CA ARG A 350 -26.17 -19.43 -9.14
C ARG A 350 -24.88 -19.91 -9.80
N GLN A 351 -24.92 -20.24 -11.09
CA GLN A 351 -23.72 -20.63 -11.83
C GLN A 351 -22.76 -19.45 -12.04
N GLN A 352 -23.30 -18.26 -12.36
CA GLN A 352 -22.51 -17.03 -12.48
C GLN A 352 -21.90 -16.60 -11.15
N GLU A 353 -22.66 -16.67 -10.05
CA GLU A 353 -22.19 -16.38 -8.69
C GLU A 353 -21.07 -17.34 -8.28
N ARG A 354 -21.19 -18.64 -8.58
CA ARG A 354 -20.13 -19.63 -8.34
C ARG A 354 -18.86 -19.33 -9.14
N ALA A 355 -19.00 -18.97 -10.42
CA ALA A 355 -17.86 -18.61 -11.25
C ALA A 355 -17.16 -17.35 -10.74
N LYS A 356 -17.93 -16.35 -10.30
CA LYS A 356 -17.40 -15.13 -9.68
C LYS A 356 -16.66 -15.44 -8.38
N ALA A 357 -17.28 -16.21 -7.47
CA ALA A 357 -16.64 -16.61 -6.22
C ALA A 357 -15.34 -17.39 -6.44
N GLN A 358 -15.28 -18.27 -7.46
CA GLN A 358 -14.04 -18.96 -7.83
C GLN A 358 -12.96 -18.02 -8.38
N SER A 359 -13.36 -16.99 -9.15
CA SER A 359 -12.43 -15.95 -9.60
C SER A 359 -11.88 -15.15 -8.42
N ASP A 360 -12.77 -14.71 -7.51
CA ASP A 360 -12.41 -13.92 -6.34
C ASP A 360 -11.45 -14.71 -5.41
N ILE A 361 -11.65 -16.03 -5.26
CA ILE A 361 -10.73 -16.91 -4.52
C ILE A 361 -9.34 -16.95 -5.17
N ARG A 362 -9.25 -17.09 -6.49
CA ARG A 362 -7.94 -17.10 -7.20
C ARG A 362 -7.22 -15.77 -7.05
N ASP A 363 -7.95 -14.66 -7.16
CA ASP A 363 -7.39 -13.33 -6.99
C ASP A 363 -6.90 -13.11 -5.55
N ALA A 364 -7.63 -13.62 -4.55
CA ALA A 364 -7.21 -13.62 -3.16
C ALA A 364 -5.93 -14.44 -2.94
N GLU A 365 -5.86 -15.67 -3.46
CA GLU A 365 -4.68 -16.53 -3.36
C GLU A 365 -3.43 -15.90 -4.00
N ASP A 366 -3.59 -15.24 -5.16
CA ASP A 366 -2.48 -14.57 -5.82
C ASP A 366 -2.04 -13.30 -5.09
N ASN A 367 -2.97 -12.57 -4.46
CA ASN A 367 -2.63 -11.46 -3.58
C ASN A 367 -1.91 -11.94 -2.32
N ASP A 368 -2.33 -13.05 -1.72
CA ASP A 368 -1.68 -13.65 -0.56
C ASP A 368 -0.24 -14.08 -0.88
N LYS A 369 -0.01 -14.70 -2.04
CA LYS A 369 1.35 -15.01 -2.52
C LYS A 369 2.21 -13.76 -2.65
N LYS A 370 1.69 -12.69 -3.25
CA LYS A 370 2.41 -11.41 -3.38
C LYS A 370 2.71 -10.79 -2.02
N CYS A 371 1.78 -10.85 -1.08
CA CYS A 371 1.98 -10.37 0.29
C CYS A 371 3.03 -11.20 1.03
N ALA A 372 2.99 -12.53 0.93
CA ALA A 372 3.98 -13.42 1.51
C ALA A 372 5.40 -13.15 0.98
N GLU A 373 5.55 -12.94 -0.33
CA GLU A 373 6.84 -12.55 -0.92
C GLU A 373 7.35 -11.20 -0.43
N LYS A 374 6.47 -10.19 -0.31
CA LYS A 374 6.82 -8.88 0.24
C LYS A 374 7.27 -9.00 1.71
N SER A 375 6.55 -9.77 2.52
CA SER A 375 6.92 -10.04 3.92
C SER A 375 8.26 -10.75 4.03
N LYS A 376 8.54 -11.73 3.16
CA LYS A 376 9.85 -12.42 3.12
C LYS A 376 11.00 -11.47 2.75
N LYS A 377 10.78 -10.57 1.78
CA LYS A 377 11.77 -9.53 1.42
C LYS A 377 11.99 -8.54 2.56
N ALA A 378 10.93 -8.12 3.23
CA ALA A 378 11.02 -7.23 4.40
C ALA A 378 11.81 -7.89 5.55
N ALA A 379 11.54 -9.16 5.84
CA ALA A 379 12.27 -9.91 6.88
C ALA A 379 13.77 -10.02 6.58
N LYS A 380 14.15 -10.31 5.32
CA LYS A 380 15.56 -10.30 4.91
C LYS A 380 16.22 -8.94 5.12
N ARG A 381 15.55 -7.87 4.74
CA ARG A 381 16.07 -6.50 4.90
C ARG A 381 16.22 -6.10 6.36
N VAL A 382 15.35 -6.58 7.25
CA VAL A 382 15.49 -6.39 8.70
C VAL A 382 16.75 -7.11 9.21
N MET A 383 17.01 -8.35 8.77
CA MET A 383 18.23 -9.07 9.17
C MET A 383 19.50 -8.37 8.66
N GLU A 384 19.52 -7.90 7.40
CA GLU A 384 20.64 -7.14 6.84
C GLU A 384 20.91 -5.85 7.65
N LEU A 385 19.86 -5.13 8.06
CA LEU A 385 19.99 -3.94 8.90
C LEU A 385 20.52 -4.26 10.30
N GLN A 386 20.11 -5.39 10.89
CA GLN A 386 20.64 -5.84 12.18
C GLN A 386 22.13 -6.14 12.09
N GLU A 387 22.58 -6.85 11.05
CA GLU A 387 24.02 -7.13 10.84
C GLU A 387 24.82 -5.84 10.67
N LEU A 388 24.31 -4.89 9.88
CA LEU A 388 25.00 -3.63 9.61
C LEU A 388 25.03 -2.73 10.86
N THR A 389 23.98 -2.77 11.68
CA THR A 389 23.95 -2.06 12.98
C THR A 389 24.96 -2.67 13.95
N ALA A 390 25.07 -4.00 14.02
CA ALA A 390 26.06 -4.65 14.86
C ALA A 390 27.50 -4.36 14.42
N GLN A 391 27.76 -4.28 13.10
CA GLN A 391 29.07 -3.86 12.57
C GLN A 391 29.38 -2.41 12.97
N TYR A 392 28.42 -1.50 12.81
CA TYR A 392 28.59 -0.10 13.20
C TYR A 392 28.87 0.06 14.70
N GLU A 393 28.15 -0.67 15.57
CA GLU A 393 28.40 -0.63 17.01
C GLU A 393 29.81 -1.14 17.37
N LYS A 394 30.28 -2.18 16.69
CA LYS A 394 31.64 -2.70 16.86
C LYS A 394 32.69 -1.67 16.42
N GLU A 395 32.54 -1.07 15.24
CA GLU A 395 33.44 -0.02 14.75
C GLU A 395 33.46 1.20 15.68
N LYS A 396 32.29 1.59 16.20
CA LYS A 396 32.17 2.68 17.18
C LYS A 396 32.91 2.35 18.48
N ALA A 397 32.82 1.12 18.97
CA ALA A 397 33.54 0.70 20.17
C ALA A 397 35.06 0.76 19.96
N VAL A 398 35.55 0.26 18.81
CA VAL A 398 36.98 0.35 18.44
C VAL A 398 37.43 1.81 18.36
N GLY A 399 36.67 2.67 17.68
CA GLY A 399 37.01 4.10 17.57
C GLY A 399 37.03 4.83 18.92
N LEU A 400 36.16 4.45 19.87
CA LEU A 400 36.18 4.99 21.23
C LEU A 400 37.43 4.54 22.01
N GLU A 401 37.86 3.29 21.82
CA GLU A 401 39.08 2.76 22.43
C GLU A 401 40.33 3.46 21.87
N GLU A 402 40.40 3.66 20.56
CA GLU A 402 41.47 4.43 19.91
C GLU A 402 41.55 5.87 20.42
N LEU A 403 40.40 6.55 20.55
CA LEU A 403 40.34 7.91 21.10
C LEU A 403 40.82 7.95 22.56
N SER A 404 40.46 6.94 23.36
CA SER A 404 40.95 6.83 24.74
C SER A 404 42.47 6.65 24.79
N ASN A 405 43.02 5.78 23.93
CA ASN A 405 44.46 5.57 23.83
C ASN A 405 45.21 6.83 23.41
N ILE A 406 44.69 7.58 22.42
CA ILE A 406 45.26 8.86 21.99
C ILE A 406 45.25 9.87 23.14
N LYS A 407 44.14 9.97 23.87
CA LYS A 407 44.00 10.86 25.03
C LYS A 407 45.03 10.51 26.11
N GLU A 408 45.19 9.24 26.42
CA GLU A 408 46.13 8.77 27.44
C GLU A 408 47.59 9.03 27.03
N ASN A 409 47.94 8.73 25.77
CA ASN A 409 49.25 9.03 25.21
C ASN A 409 49.55 10.53 25.24
N PHE A 410 48.57 11.38 24.91
CA PHE A 410 48.73 12.83 24.95
C PHE A 410 48.96 13.34 26.39
N ILE A 411 48.18 12.84 27.36
CA ILE A 411 48.35 13.19 28.79
C ILE A 411 49.74 12.77 29.29
N ASN A 412 50.19 11.56 28.94
CA ASN A 412 51.51 11.08 29.34
C ASN A 412 52.64 11.89 28.68
N GLY A 413 52.47 12.29 27.41
CA GLY A 413 53.39 13.21 26.74
C GLY A 413 53.48 14.57 27.43
N LEU A 414 52.35 15.17 27.80
CA LEU A 414 52.33 16.43 28.56
C LEU A 414 53.03 16.33 29.90
N LYS A 415 52.76 15.27 30.68
CA LYS A 415 53.44 15.02 31.96
C LYS A 415 54.95 14.91 31.80
N SER A 416 55.40 14.18 30.78
CA SER A 416 56.83 14.03 30.49
C SER A 416 57.50 15.36 30.14
N ILE A 417 56.82 16.22 29.38
CA ILE A 417 57.31 17.58 29.06
C ILE A 417 57.38 18.44 30.32
N ASP A 418 56.33 18.43 31.15
CA ASP A 418 56.29 19.18 32.41
C ASP A 418 57.41 18.74 33.37
N GLU A 419 57.65 17.43 33.51
CA GLU A 419 58.75 16.88 34.30
C GLU A 419 60.12 17.33 33.76
N ALA A 420 60.31 17.34 32.44
CA ALA A 420 61.55 17.80 31.82
C ALA A 420 61.78 19.31 32.03
N LEU A 421 60.72 20.12 31.99
CA LEU A 421 60.77 21.56 32.29
C LEU A 421 61.07 21.83 33.76
N LEU A 422 60.42 21.10 34.67
CA LEU A 422 60.71 21.13 36.11
C LEU A 422 62.17 20.79 36.40
N LYS A 423 62.70 19.75 35.76
CA LYS A 423 64.11 19.38 35.90
C LYS A 423 65.05 20.49 35.42
N LYS A 424 64.80 21.05 34.24
CA LYS A 424 65.62 22.17 33.71
C LYS A 424 65.56 23.42 34.58
N THR A 425 64.40 23.73 35.15
CA THR A 425 64.25 24.89 36.04
C THR A 425 64.98 24.69 37.36
N LEU A 426 64.94 23.48 37.93
CA LEU A 426 65.74 23.11 39.10
C LEU A 426 67.25 23.19 38.81
N ASP A 427 67.72 22.60 37.72
CA ASP A 427 69.13 22.67 37.30
C ASP A 427 69.61 24.12 37.10
N ALA A 428 68.75 24.97 36.53
CA ALA A 428 69.04 26.39 36.35
C ALA A 428 69.11 27.13 37.70
N LYS A 429 68.20 26.83 38.63
CA LYS A 429 68.19 27.39 39.98
C LYS A 429 69.46 27.01 40.74
N GLU A 430 69.86 25.74 40.71
CA GLU A 430 71.11 25.27 41.33
C GLU A 430 72.34 25.98 40.77
N LYS A 431 72.41 26.15 39.44
CA LYS A 431 73.51 26.90 38.79
C LYS A 431 73.56 28.37 39.22
N ILE A 432 72.40 29.01 39.38
CA ILE A 432 72.31 30.40 39.86
C ILE A 432 72.75 30.48 41.32
N GLU A 433 72.26 29.60 42.18
CA GLU A 433 72.65 29.55 43.60
C GLU A 433 74.15 29.28 43.78
N ALA A 434 74.73 28.36 43.00
CA ALA A 434 76.17 28.11 43.00
C ALA A 434 76.99 29.34 42.57
N ARG A 435 76.52 30.10 41.56
CA ARG A 435 77.14 31.36 41.15
C ARG A 435 77.05 32.44 42.22
N LEU A 436 75.92 32.54 42.93
CA LEU A 436 75.74 33.49 44.02
C LEU A 436 76.63 33.15 45.22
N ARG A 437 76.72 31.87 45.61
CA ARG A 437 77.63 31.42 46.68
C ARG A 437 79.10 31.74 46.37
N LYS A 438 79.54 31.55 45.12
CA LYS A 438 80.90 31.93 44.66
C LYS A 438 81.18 33.45 44.65
N ARG A 439 80.16 34.29 44.78
CA ARG A 439 80.31 35.76 44.87
C ARG A 439 80.28 36.28 46.32
N GLN A 440 79.87 35.44 47.28
CA GLN A 440 79.69 35.82 48.69
C GLN A 440 80.77 35.26 49.62
N GLY A 441 81.64 34.38 49.12
CA GLY A 441 82.95 34.08 49.70
C GLY A 441 84.03 34.59 48.76
#